data_AF-A0A8T5N982-F1
#
_entry.id   AF-A0A8T5N982-F1
#
_cell.length_a   1.000
_cell.length_b   1.000
_cell.length_c   1.000
_cell.angle_alpha   90.00
_cell.angle_beta   90.00
_cell.angle_gamma   90.00
#
_symmetry.space_group_name_H-M   'P 1'
#
loop_
_entity.id
_entity.type
_entity.pdbx_description
1 polymer ?
#
loop_
_entity_poly.entity_id
_entity_poly.type
_entity_poly.pdbx_seq_one_letter_code
_entity_poly.pdbx_strand_id
1 'polypeptide(L)'
;MSRIILYTSTRCPKCPLARKVVREVCKEIGWVEGKDFIEKLVDGKSLAPGPIVLEGDSFNIVRYPEQITPELTPAIVGCDDYSLEALMHQVASTPSIVIDGVVRFVSKVPTREELLKALGR
;
A
#
# COMPACT_ATOMS: atom_id res chain seq x y z
N MET A 1 -7.55 10.35 7.54
CA MET A 1 -6.73 9.38 8.30
C MET A 1 -6.96 8.01 7.68
N SER A 2 -5.95 7.48 7.00
CA SER A 2 -5.99 6.14 6.41
C SER A 2 -5.88 5.10 7.53
N ARG A 3 -6.68 4.05 7.46
CA ARG A 3 -6.68 2.95 8.44
C ARG A 3 -5.60 1.92 8.11
N ILE A 4 -5.31 1.69 6.84
CA ILE A 4 -4.22 0.83 6.39
C ILE A 4 -3.25 1.60 5.50
N ILE A 5 -1.96 1.41 5.75
CA ILE A 5 -0.86 1.84 4.88
C ILE A 5 -0.06 0.60 4.48
N LEU A 6 -0.04 0.28 3.20
CA LEU A 6 0.80 -0.79 2.65
C LEU A 6 2.06 -0.18 2.04
N TYR A 7 3.22 -0.50 2.59
CA TYR A 7 4.51 -0.14 2.02
C TYR A 7 4.99 -1.25 1.08
N THR A 8 5.17 -0.90 -0.19
CA THR A 8 5.70 -1.78 -1.23
C THR A 8 6.96 -1.19 -1.85
N SER A 9 7.70 -2.02 -2.59
CA SER A 9 8.87 -1.62 -3.39
C SER A 9 8.77 -2.26 -4.77
N THR A 10 9.32 -1.60 -5.79
CA THR A 10 9.24 -2.08 -7.18
C THR A 10 10.04 -3.37 -7.43
N ARG A 11 10.98 -3.72 -6.55
CA ARG A 11 11.87 -4.90 -6.68
C ARG A 11 11.56 -6.05 -5.73
N CYS A 12 10.37 -6.09 -5.12
CA CYS A 12 10.06 -7.04 -4.06
C CYS A 12 9.20 -8.21 -4.57
N PRO A 13 9.68 -9.46 -4.46
CA PRO A 13 8.99 -10.63 -5.02
C PRO A 13 7.67 -10.95 -4.32
N LYS A 14 7.48 -10.48 -3.08
CA LYS A 14 6.29 -10.75 -2.25
C LYS A 14 5.24 -9.63 -2.30
N CYS A 15 5.61 -8.47 -2.83
CA CYS A 15 4.76 -7.28 -2.87
C CYS A 15 3.52 -7.42 -3.77
N PRO A 16 3.57 -8.07 -4.95
CA PRO A 16 2.36 -8.29 -5.75
C PRO A 16 1.30 -9.09 -5.01
N LEU A 17 1.72 -10.12 -4.27
CA LEU A 17 0.82 -10.95 -3.46
C LEU A 17 0.19 -10.14 -2.32
N ALA A 18 0.98 -9.33 -1.60
CA ALA A 18 0.47 -8.45 -0.54
C ALA A 18 -0.54 -7.44 -1.08
N ARG A 19 -0.24 -6.81 -2.22
CA ARG A 19 -1.15 -5.86 -2.89
C ARG A 19 -2.49 -6.51 -3.22
N LYS A 20 -2.47 -7.72 -3.77
CA LYS A 20 -3.68 -8.47 -4.12
C LYS A 20 -4.53 -8.77 -2.89
N VAL A 21 -3.94 -9.36 -1.85
CA VAL A 21 -4.67 -9.72 -0.62
C VAL A 21 -5.28 -8.50 0.05
N VAL A 22 -4.50 -7.42 0.21
CA VAL A 22 -4.99 -6.22 0.90
C VAL A 22 -6.15 -5.59 0.13
N ARG A 23 -6.08 -5.51 -1.20
CA ARG A 23 -7.17 -4.94 -2.00
C ARG A 23 -8.41 -5.81 -2.05
N GLU A 24 -8.26 -7.13 -2.12
CA GLU A 24 -9.40 -8.05 -2.02
C GLU A 24 -10.13 -7.87 -0.68
N VAL A 25 -9.39 -7.83 0.43
CA VAL A 25 -9.97 -7.58 1.76
C VAL A 25 -10.62 -6.20 1.84
N CYS A 26 -9.96 -5.15 1.33
CA CYS A 26 -10.52 -3.79 1.30
C CYS A 26 -11.82 -3.71 0.48
N LYS A 27 -11.89 -4.38 -0.67
CA LYS A 27 -13.12 -4.45 -1.48
C LYS A 27 -14.24 -5.18 -0.73
N GLU A 28 -13.92 -6.27 -0.04
CA GLU A 28 -14.90 -7.05 0.71
C GLU A 28 -15.53 -6.24 1.86
N ILE A 29 -14.73 -5.47 2.58
CA ILE A 29 -15.18 -4.62 3.68
C ILE A 29 -15.74 -3.26 3.22
N GLY A 30 -15.73 -2.98 1.91
CA GLY A 30 -16.23 -1.73 1.32
C GLY A 30 -15.34 -0.50 1.58
N TRP A 31 -14.04 -0.70 1.77
CA TRP A 31 -13.08 0.38 2.01
C TRP A 31 -12.60 1.00 0.70
N VAL A 32 -12.40 2.32 0.75
CA VAL A 32 -12.06 3.12 -0.43
C VAL A 32 -10.55 3.40 -0.44
N GLU A 33 -9.88 3.12 -1.57
CA GLU A 33 -8.48 3.50 -1.78
C GLU A 33 -8.36 5.03 -1.72
N GLY A 34 -7.33 5.55 -1.03
CA GLY A 34 -7.15 6.99 -0.79
C GLY A 34 -7.74 7.50 0.52
N LYS A 35 -8.82 6.89 0.99
CA LYS A 35 -9.48 7.29 2.25
C LYS A 35 -9.16 6.34 3.40
N ASP A 36 -9.47 5.06 3.22
CA ASP A 36 -9.33 4.02 4.26
C ASP A 36 -8.06 3.18 4.06
N PHE A 37 -7.67 2.96 2.81
CA PHE A 37 -6.47 2.21 2.44
C PHE A 37 -5.59 3.03 1.51
N ILE A 38 -4.29 3.06 1.77
CA ILE A 38 -3.30 3.68 0.88
C ILE A 38 -2.11 2.73 0.67
N GLU A 39 -1.61 2.70 -0.56
CA GLU A 39 -0.36 2.03 -0.89
C GLU A 39 0.74 3.09 -1.09
N LYS A 40 1.91 2.90 -0.47
CA LYS A 40 3.07 3.77 -0.59
C LYS A 40 4.26 3.00 -1.14
N LEU A 41 4.91 3.56 -2.16
CA LEU A 41 6.15 3.02 -2.72
C LEU A 41 7.36 3.62 -2.02
N VAL A 42 8.11 2.80 -1.27
CA VAL A 42 9.34 3.27 -0.59
C VAL A 42 10.41 3.69 -1.59
N ASP A 43 10.53 2.97 -2.71
CA ASP A 43 11.43 3.29 -3.82
C ASP A 43 10.81 4.25 -4.86
N GLY A 44 9.72 4.94 -4.50
CA GLY A 44 8.91 5.74 -5.40
C GLY A 44 9.54 7.07 -5.84
N LYS A 45 10.71 7.45 -5.30
CA LYS A 45 11.39 8.74 -5.53
C LYS A 45 11.70 9.03 -7.01
N SER A 46 11.89 7.99 -7.81
CA SER A 46 12.20 8.12 -9.24
C SER A 46 10.96 8.03 -10.15
N LEU A 47 9.77 7.86 -9.58
CA LEU A 47 8.53 7.71 -10.36
C LEU A 47 7.83 9.06 -10.50
N ALA A 48 7.58 9.46 -11.74
CA ALA A 48 6.72 10.60 -12.03
C ALA A 48 5.25 10.24 -11.76
N PRO A 49 4.42 11.22 -11.35
CA PRO A 49 2.99 10.99 -11.23
C PRO A 49 2.38 10.70 -12.60
N GLY A 50 1.53 9.67 -12.68
CA GLY A 50 0.94 9.18 -13.92
C GLY A 50 0.75 7.66 -13.95
N PRO A 51 0.23 7.11 -15.05
CA PRO A 51 0.01 5.68 -15.20
C PRO A 51 1.35 4.95 -15.31
N ILE A 52 1.54 3.92 -14.49
CA ILE A 52 2.67 2.99 -14.51
C ILE A 52 2.15 1.57 -14.63
N VAL A 53 2.90 0.72 -15.33
CA VAL A 53 2.66 -0.72 -15.32
C VAL A 53 3.65 -1.34 -14.34
N LEU A 54 3.15 -1.93 -13.26
CA LEU A 54 3.97 -2.74 -12.34
C LEU A 54 3.50 -4.19 -12.48
N GLU A 55 4.42 -5.10 -12.77
CA GLU A 55 4.16 -6.56 -12.72
C GLU A 55 3.02 -7.03 -13.65
N GLY A 56 2.72 -6.27 -14.69
CA GLY A 56 1.65 -6.54 -15.66
C GLY A 56 0.32 -5.85 -15.37
N ASP A 57 0.19 -5.20 -14.21
CA ASP A 57 -0.98 -4.43 -13.82
C ASP A 57 -0.75 -2.91 -13.98
N SER A 58 -1.77 -2.20 -14.47
CA SER A 58 -1.74 -0.73 -14.60
C SER A 58 -2.16 -0.07 -13.28
N PHE A 59 -1.29 0.80 -12.75
CA PHE A 59 -1.53 1.60 -11.55
C PHE A 59 -1.32 3.08 -11.84
N ASN A 60 -1.97 3.96 -11.11
CA ASN A 60 -1.70 5.39 -11.18
C ASN A 60 -0.81 5.83 -10.02
N ILE A 61 0.37 6.38 -10.31
CA ILE A 61 1.18 7.04 -9.31
C ILE A 61 0.59 8.42 -9.03
N VAL A 62 0.21 8.64 -7.78
CA VAL A 62 -0.18 9.95 -7.26
C VAL A 62 0.87 10.44 -6.28
N ARG A 63 0.96 11.75 -6.07
CA ARG A 63 1.88 12.32 -5.08
C ARG A 63 1.30 12.29 -3.67
N TYR A 64 0.01 12.59 -3.56
CA TYR A 64 -0.69 12.68 -2.29
C TYR A 64 -1.91 11.75 -2.24
N PRO A 65 -2.22 11.14 -1.08
CA PRO A 65 -3.41 10.30 -0.89
C PRO A 65 -4.73 10.97 -1.28
N GLU A 66 -4.84 12.28 -1.12
CA GLU A 66 -6.03 13.08 -1.42
C GLU A 66 -6.32 13.15 -2.91
N GLN A 67 -5.32 12.87 -3.76
CA GLN A 67 -5.49 12.81 -5.21
C GLN A 67 -6.05 11.46 -5.67
N ILE A 68 -6.17 10.47 -4.78
CA ILE A 68 -6.75 9.17 -5.11
C ILE A 68 -8.27 9.33 -5.22
N THR A 69 -8.75 9.46 -6.46
CA THR A 69 -10.17 9.38 -6.80
C THR A 69 -10.51 7.96 -7.27
N PRO A 70 -11.78 7.52 -7.21
CA PRO A 70 -12.20 6.22 -7.75
C PRO A 70 -11.76 5.98 -9.19
N GLU A 71 -11.69 7.03 -10.00
CA GLU A 71 -11.25 7.01 -11.41
C GLU A 71 -9.75 6.74 -11.58
N LEU A 72 -8.95 7.08 -10.57
CA LEU A 72 -7.50 6.82 -10.53
C LEU A 72 -7.17 5.51 -9.81
N THR A 73 -8.17 4.80 -9.28
CA THR A 73 -7.95 3.48 -8.69
C THR A 73 -7.76 2.42 -9.78
N PRO A 74 -6.73 1.57 -9.66
CA PRO A 74 -5.87 1.46 -8.51
C PRO A 74 -4.72 2.48 -8.47
N ALA A 75 -4.58 3.17 -7.33
CA ALA A 75 -3.60 4.23 -7.15
C ALA A 75 -2.52 3.83 -6.14
N ILE A 76 -1.30 4.31 -6.37
CA ILE A 76 -0.17 4.13 -5.47
C ILE A 76 0.45 5.50 -5.21
N VAL A 77 0.65 5.82 -3.94
CA VAL A 77 1.33 7.06 -3.56
C VAL A 77 2.83 6.86 -3.77
N GLY A 78 3.39 7.64 -4.68
CA GLY A 78 4.82 7.66 -5.04
C GLY A 78 5.33 9.10 -5.17
N CYS A 79 6.40 9.32 -5.93
CA CYS A 79 7.08 10.61 -6.17
C CYS A 79 8.01 11.12 -5.06
N ASP A 80 7.74 10.79 -3.79
CA ASP A 80 8.57 11.21 -2.66
C ASP A 80 9.28 10.00 -2.01
N ASP A 81 10.32 10.30 -1.22
CA ASP A 81 11.16 9.30 -0.55
C ASP A 81 10.48 8.83 0.76
N TYR A 82 9.66 7.78 0.66
CA TYR A 82 8.95 7.22 1.81
C TYR A 82 9.84 6.33 2.70
N SER A 83 11.14 6.20 2.40
CA SER A 83 12.08 5.39 3.18
C SER A 83 12.19 5.88 4.63
N LEU A 84 12.19 7.20 4.84
CA LEU A 84 12.25 7.77 6.19
C LEU A 84 10.96 7.50 6.97
N GLU A 85 9.80 7.66 6.33
CA GLU A 85 8.50 7.37 6.94
C GLU A 85 8.38 5.88 7.29
N ALA A 86 8.82 5.00 6.40
CA ALA A 86 8.90 3.57 6.64
C ALA A 86 9.80 3.27 7.87
N LEU A 87 10.99 3.87 7.94
CA LEU A 87 11.90 3.71 9.09
C LEU A 87 11.28 4.23 10.41
N MET A 88 10.52 5.32 10.37
CA MET A 88 9.79 5.83 11.55
C MET A 88 8.77 4.81 12.06
N HIS A 89 8.16 4.06 11.16
CA HIS A 89 7.29 2.93 11.50
C HIS A 89 8.08 1.65 11.83
N GLN A 90 9.42 1.67 11.94
CA GLN A 90 10.27 0.49 12.11
C GLN A 90 10.14 -0.52 10.96
N VAL A 91 9.70 -0.07 9.78
CA VAL A 91 9.67 -0.88 8.56
C VAL A 91 11.10 -0.94 8.01
N ALA A 92 11.78 -2.05 8.30
CA ALA A 92 13.12 -2.33 7.78
C ALA A 92 13.10 -3.04 6.40
N SER A 93 11.95 -3.60 6.00
CA SER A 93 11.81 -4.32 4.74
C SER A 93 10.38 -4.37 4.21
N THR A 94 10.25 -4.53 2.90
CA THR A 94 8.97 -4.63 2.17
C THR A 94 8.61 -6.10 1.87
N PRO A 95 7.32 -6.46 1.74
CA PRO A 95 6.15 -5.61 2.01
C PRO A 95 5.93 -5.43 3.52
N SER A 96 5.39 -4.29 3.91
CA SER A 96 4.97 -4.03 5.30
C SER A 96 3.61 -3.37 5.35
N ILE A 97 2.80 -3.75 6.34
CA ILE A 97 1.42 -3.26 6.50
C ILE A 97 1.29 -2.62 7.88
N VAL A 98 0.85 -1.38 7.86
CA VAL A 98 0.57 -0.57 9.04
C VAL A 98 -0.94 -0.40 9.14
N ILE A 99 -1.50 -0.71 10.30
CA ILE A 99 -2.93 -0.62 10.59
C ILE A 99 -3.12 0.30 11.78
N ASP A 100 -3.92 1.34 11.62
CA ASP A 100 -4.16 2.38 12.63
C ASP A 100 -2.85 2.97 13.21
N GLY A 101 -1.86 3.16 12.34
CA GLY A 101 -0.52 3.68 12.70
C GLY A 101 0.42 2.66 13.36
N VAL A 102 -0.03 1.43 13.60
CA VAL A 102 0.77 0.34 14.20
C VAL A 102 1.17 -0.67 13.14
N VAL A 103 2.46 -1.00 13.06
CA VAL A 103 2.92 -2.02 12.13
C VAL A 103 2.45 -3.40 12.58
N ARG A 104 1.69 -4.08 11.73
CA ARG A 104 1.13 -5.41 12.01
C ARG A 104 1.84 -6.52 11.25
N PHE A 105 2.35 -6.21 10.05
CA PHE A 105 3.04 -7.18 9.21
C PHE A 105 4.31 -6.56 8.65
N VAL A 106 5.43 -7.26 8.77
CA VAL A 106 6.74 -6.86 8.23
C VAL A 106 7.34 -8.02 7.46
N SER A 107 7.75 -7.78 6.21
CA SER A 107 8.37 -8.79 5.32
C SER A 107 7.52 -10.06 5.08
N LYS A 108 6.24 -10.01 5.45
CA LYS A 108 5.29 -11.12 5.39
C LYS A 108 4.06 -10.66 4.62
N VAL A 109 3.60 -11.52 3.71
CA VAL A 109 2.28 -11.39 3.09
C VAL A 109 1.28 -12.03 4.06
N PRO A 110 0.38 -11.26 4.69
CA PRO A 110 -0.66 -11.86 5.52
C PRO A 110 -1.62 -12.68 4.68
N THR A 111 -2.24 -13.68 5.29
CA THR A 111 -3.43 -14.30 4.70
C THR A 111 -4.65 -13.39 4.88
N ARG A 112 -5.72 -13.66 4.12
CA ARG A 112 -7.01 -12.96 4.25
C ARG A 112 -7.50 -12.94 5.71
N GLU A 113 -7.45 -14.09 6.38
CA GLU A 113 -7.89 -14.24 7.77
C GLU A 113 -7.00 -13.46 8.76
N GLU A 114 -5.68 -13.49 8.56
CA GLU A 114 -4.75 -12.73 9.40
C GLU A 114 -5.01 -11.22 9.29
N LEU A 115 -5.28 -10.75 8.07
CA LEU A 115 -5.55 -9.33 7.83
C LEU A 115 -6.89 -8.91 8.44
N LEU A 116 -7.95 -9.69 8.27
CA LEU A 116 -9.26 -9.43 8.90
C LEU A 116 -9.16 -9.41 10.43
N LYS A 117 -8.46 -10.39 11.01
CA LYS A 117 -8.22 -10.44 12.45
C LYS A 117 -7.44 -9.23 12.95
N ALA A 118 -6.44 -8.77 12.19
CA ALA A 118 -5.68 -7.56 12.53
C ALA A 118 -6.52 -6.28 12.43
N LEU A 119 -7.56 -6.28 11.61
CA LEU A 119 -8.57 -5.21 11.51
C LEU A 119 -9.68 -5.33 12.56
N GLY A 120 -9.62 -6.35 13.44
CA GLY A 120 -10.63 -6.60 14.47
C GLY A 120 -11.96 -7.14 13.91
N ARG A 121 -11.92 -7.83 12.77
CA ARG A 121 -13.05 -8.46 12.10
C ARG A 121 -13.01 -9.98 12.20
#